data_AF-A0A4Z0QJY2-F1
#
_entry.id   AF-A0A4Z0QJY2-F1
#
_cell.length_a   1.000
_cell.length_b   1.000
_cell.length_c   1.000
_cell.angle_alpha   90.00
_cell.angle_beta   90.00
_cell.angle_gamma   90.00
#
_symmetry.space_group_name_H-M   'P 1'
#
loop_
_entity.id
_entity.type
_entity.pdbx_description
1 polymer ?
#
loop_
_entity_poly.entity_id
_entity_poly.type
_entity_poly.pdbx_seq_one_letter_code
_entity_poly.pdbx_strand_id
1 'polypeptide(L)'
;VYSEKMDVYIDCFNKLQLPVQHSLARYADWVKDFKKGPTGKESLVYGIYGITESYITNCQKEMKQVAALTPLLEPIDGVAVSYIDSAAALGTTINDMEKYYSQ
;
A
#
# COMPACT_ATOMS: atom_id res chain seq x y z
N VAL A 1 23.59 7.48 -6.45
CA VAL A 1 23.32 6.33 -5.56
C VAL A 1 22.44 6.70 -4.37
N TYR A 2 22.91 7.46 -3.36
CA TYR A 2 22.02 7.76 -2.21
C TYR A 2 20.80 8.60 -2.57
N SER A 3 20.95 9.63 -3.41
CA SER A 3 19.81 10.42 -3.92
C SER A 3 18.83 9.53 -4.70
N GLU A 4 19.36 8.72 -5.62
CA GLU A 4 18.59 7.77 -6.42
C GLU A 4 17.80 6.76 -5.58
N LYS A 5 18.41 6.20 -4.52
CA LYS A 5 17.71 5.35 -3.54
C LYS A 5 16.53 6.11 -2.91
N MET A 6 16.80 7.31 -2.39
CA MET A 6 15.78 8.12 -1.71
C MET A 6 14.66 8.58 -2.65
N ASP A 7 14.99 8.93 -3.88
CA ASP A 7 14.01 9.34 -4.90
C ASP A 7 13.03 8.21 -5.19
N VAL A 8 13.53 6.98 -5.39
CA VAL A 8 12.69 5.80 -5.60
C VAL A 8 11.87 5.45 -4.35
N TYR A 9 12.46 5.53 -3.15
CA TYR A 9 11.74 5.26 -1.91
C TYR A 9 10.58 6.23 -1.70
N ILE A 10 10.82 7.53 -1.86
CA ILE A 10 9.81 8.57 -1.70
C ILE A 10 8.71 8.41 -2.76
N ASP A 11 9.09 8.19 -4.02
CA ASP A 11 8.12 7.99 -5.10
C ASP A 11 7.21 6.80 -4.82
N CYS A 12 7.76 5.68 -4.35
CA CYS A 12 6.98 4.48 -4.04
C CYS A 12 6.11 4.61 -2.78
N PHE A 13 6.57 5.32 -1.76
CA PHE A 13 5.71 5.65 -0.62
C PHE A 13 4.53 6.54 -1.05
N ASN A 14 4.77 7.49 -1.96
CA ASN A 14 3.69 8.32 -2.48
C ASN A 14 2.72 7.55 -3.38
N LYS A 15 3.23 6.67 -4.25
CA LYS A 15 2.42 5.92 -5.22
C LYS A 15 1.68 4.74 -4.64
N LEU A 16 2.23 4.07 -3.62
CA LEU A 16 1.65 2.84 -3.08
C LEU A 16 1.11 3.02 -1.66
N GLN A 17 1.92 3.57 -0.75
CA GLN A 17 1.50 3.69 0.66
C GLN A 17 0.34 4.67 0.83
N LEU A 18 0.37 5.86 0.20
CA LEU A 18 -0.71 6.83 0.35
C LEU A 18 -2.07 6.27 -0.11
N PRO A 19 -2.19 5.63 -1.31
CA PRO A 19 -3.44 4.97 -1.70
C PRO A 19 -3.90 3.88 -0.73
N VAL A 20 -2.97 3.07 -0.19
CA VAL A 20 -3.29 2.06 0.82
C VAL A 20 -3.91 2.71 2.06
N GLN A 21 -3.33 3.79 2.57
CA GLN A 21 -3.86 4.52 3.72
C GLN A 21 -5.23 5.15 3.42
N HIS A 22 -5.41 5.72 2.24
CA HIS A 22 -6.70 6.29 1.83
C HIS A 22 -7.79 5.22 1.74
N SER A 23 -7.47 4.03 1.24
CA SER A 23 -8.42 2.92 1.18
C SER A 23 -8.85 2.44 2.57
N LEU A 24 -7.90 2.31 3.50
CA LEU A 24 -8.19 1.98 4.89
C LEU A 24 -9.03 3.05 5.59
N ALA A 25 -8.70 4.33 5.38
CA ALA A 25 -9.48 5.44 5.91
C ALA A 25 -10.92 5.41 5.38
N ARG A 26 -11.09 5.12 4.07
CA ARG A 26 -12.41 4.99 3.47
C ARG A 26 -13.22 3.85 4.08
N TYR A 27 -12.59 2.70 4.36
CA TYR A 27 -13.24 1.61 5.07
C TYR A 27 -13.65 2.01 6.49
N ALA A 28 -12.78 2.74 7.18
CA ALA A 28 -13.00 3.25 8.53
C ALA A 28 -14.20 4.20 8.65
N ASP A 29 -14.49 4.95 7.59
CA ASP A 29 -15.56 5.96 7.59
C ASP A 29 -16.96 5.35 7.82
N TRP A 30 -17.18 4.10 7.41
CA TRP A 30 -18.51 3.48 7.45
C TRP A 30 -18.57 2.13 8.18
N VAL A 31 -17.44 1.48 8.45
CA VAL A 31 -17.38 0.26 9.27
C VAL A 31 -17.04 0.61 10.71
N LYS A 32 -17.98 0.43 11.66
CA LYS A 32 -17.80 0.86 13.06
C LYS A 32 -16.94 -0.08 13.92
N ASP A 33 -16.97 -1.37 13.62
CA ASP A 33 -16.25 -2.41 14.38
C ASP A 33 -15.45 -3.26 13.39
N PHE A 34 -14.14 -2.99 13.29
CA PHE A 34 -13.28 -3.69 12.33
C PHE A 34 -13.12 -5.18 12.65
N LYS A 35 -13.33 -5.60 13.91
CA LYS A 35 -13.25 -7.02 14.28
C LYS A 35 -14.46 -7.80 13.79
N LYS A 36 -15.63 -7.14 13.74
CA LYS A 36 -16.87 -7.75 13.22
C LYS A 36 -17.03 -7.57 11.72
N GLY A 37 -16.46 -6.51 11.15
CA GLY A 37 -16.63 -6.15 9.74
C GLY A 37 -18.02 -5.56 9.45
N PRO A 38 -18.38 -5.43 8.15
CA PRO A 38 -19.69 -4.95 7.73
C PRO A 38 -20.79 -5.91 8.16
N THR A 39 -21.92 -5.38 8.59
CA THR A 39 -23.05 -6.14 9.13
C THR A 39 -24.18 -6.34 8.13
N GLY A 40 -24.15 -5.64 7.00
CA GLY A 40 -25.24 -5.58 6.02
C GLY A 40 -26.41 -4.69 6.47
N LYS A 41 -26.25 -3.97 7.58
CA LYS A 41 -27.26 -3.05 8.16
C LYS A 41 -26.80 -1.61 8.14
N GLU A 42 -25.67 -1.32 7.50
CA GLU A 42 -25.13 0.02 7.34
C GLU A 42 -26.09 0.86 6.50
N SER A 43 -26.42 2.05 6.97
CA SER A 43 -27.29 2.98 6.25
C SER A 43 -26.65 3.54 4.99
N LEU A 44 -25.31 3.53 4.91
CA LEU A 44 -24.51 3.95 3.77
C LEU A 44 -23.30 3.01 3.66
N VAL A 45 -23.09 2.44 2.48
CA VAL A 45 -21.91 1.62 2.15
C VAL A 45 -21.11 2.36 1.11
N TYR A 46 -19.91 2.80 1.48
CA TYR A 46 -19.04 3.58 0.60
C TYR A 46 -18.02 2.74 -0.17
N GLY A 47 -17.87 1.46 0.18
CA GLY A 47 -16.81 0.60 -0.34
C GLY A 47 -15.43 1.07 0.12
N ILE A 48 -14.41 0.76 -0.68
CA ILE A 48 -13.01 1.14 -0.46
C ILE A 48 -12.37 1.56 -1.78
N TYR A 49 -11.20 2.21 -1.72
CA TYR A 49 -10.46 2.56 -2.92
C TYR A 49 -9.56 1.40 -3.36
N GLY A 50 -9.60 1.09 -4.66
CA GLY A 50 -8.63 0.18 -5.27
C GLY A 50 -7.25 0.82 -5.38
N ILE A 51 -6.25 -0.04 -5.53
CA ILE A 51 -4.84 0.29 -5.70
C ILE A 51 -4.41 -0.08 -7.11
N THR A 52 -3.76 0.83 -7.81
CA THR A 52 -3.22 0.56 -9.15
C THR A 52 -2.23 -0.60 -9.10
N GLU A 53 -2.52 -1.69 -9.81
CA GLU A 53 -1.76 -2.95 -9.75
C GLU A 53 -0.30 -2.79 -10.19
N SER A 54 -0.04 -1.91 -11.17
CA SER A 54 1.33 -1.60 -11.59
C SER A 54 2.14 -0.91 -10.49
N TYR A 55 1.52 -0.15 -9.57
CA TYR A 55 2.25 0.46 -8.46
C TYR A 55 2.70 -0.58 -7.44
N ILE A 56 1.89 -1.61 -7.19
CA ILE A 56 2.24 -2.73 -6.31
C ILE A 56 3.50 -3.42 -6.85
N THR A 57 3.44 -3.87 -8.10
CA THR A 57 4.50 -4.67 -8.72
C THR A 57 5.77 -3.87 -9.01
N ASN A 58 5.65 -2.65 -9.53
CA ASN A 58 6.80 -1.81 -9.84
C ASN A 58 7.53 -1.37 -8.57
N CYS A 59 6.82 -0.93 -7.53
CA CYS A 59 7.49 -0.44 -6.33
C CYS A 59 8.25 -1.51 -5.56
N GLN A 60 7.71 -2.72 -5.46
CA GLN A 60 8.47 -3.84 -4.89
C GLN A 60 9.76 -4.10 -5.67
N LYS A 61 9.69 -4.10 -7.00
CA LYS A 61 10.84 -4.35 -7.87
C LYS A 61 11.87 -3.23 -7.76
N GLU A 62 11.47 -1.99 -7.98
CA GLU A 62 12.36 -0.82 -8.04
C GLU A 62 13.04 -0.58 -6.69
N MET A 63 12.30 -0.66 -5.57
CA MET A 63 12.89 -0.46 -4.25
C MET A 63 13.92 -1.54 -3.90
N LYS A 64 13.68 -2.81 -4.27
CA LYS A 64 14.67 -3.90 -4.09
C LYS A 64 15.90 -3.70 -4.96
N GLN A 65 15.73 -3.19 -6.19
CA GLN A 65 16.84 -2.89 -7.08
C GLN A 65 17.73 -1.78 -6.51
N VAL A 66 17.16 -0.64 -6.08
CA VAL A 66 17.97 0.45 -5.54
C VAL A 66 18.56 0.12 -4.16
N ALA A 67 17.88 -0.68 -3.34
CA ALA A 67 18.42 -1.17 -2.06
C ALA A 67 19.72 -1.97 -2.24
N ALA A 68 19.85 -2.72 -3.32
CA ALA A 68 21.05 -3.52 -3.60
C ALA A 68 22.24 -2.71 -4.15
N LEU A 69 22.06 -1.42 -4.48
CA LEU A 69 23.15 -0.58 -4.98
C LEU A 69 24.19 -0.30 -3.90
N THR A 70 25.46 -0.22 -4.31
CA THR A 70 26.59 0.14 -3.45
C THR A 70 26.96 1.62 -3.60
N PRO A 71 27.32 2.32 -2.51
CA PRO A 71 27.35 1.84 -1.13
C PRO A 71 25.94 1.62 -0.54
N LEU A 72 25.84 0.66 0.39
CA LEU A 72 24.61 0.41 1.14
C LEU A 72 24.25 1.64 2.01
N LEU A 73 22.96 1.84 2.22
CA LEU A 73 22.38 2.86 3.09
C LEU A 73 21.63 2.18 4.24
N GLU A 74 22.34 1.41 5.05
CA GLU A 74 21.74 0.76 6.23
C GLU A 74 21.58 1.75 7.39
N PRO A 75 20.50 1.65 8.19
CA PRO A 75 19.45 0.63 8.14
C PRO A 75 18.28 0.94 7.17
N ILE A 76 18.37 2.04 6.42
CA ILE A 76 17.26 2.59 5.61
C ILE A 76 16.88 1.61 4.49
N ASP A 77 17.85 1.02 3.78
CA ASP A 77 17.61 0.05 2.72
C ASP A 77 16.74 -1.11 3.21
N GLY A 78 17.11 -1.73 4.34
CA GLY A 78 16.36 -2.85 4.93
C GLY A 78 14.95 -2.46 5.38
N VAL A 79 14.80 -1.31 6.04
CA VAL A 79 13.49 -0.83 6.51
C VAL A 79 12.58 -0.47 5.33
N ALA A 80 13.11 0.20 4.31
CA ALA A 80 12.35 0.59 3.13
C ALA A 80 11.82 -0.63 2.36
N VAL A 81 12.65 -1.66 2.18
CA VAL A 81 12.25 -2.92 1.52
C VAL A 81 11.19 -3.67 2.34
N SER A 82 11.36 -3.79 3.66
CA SER A 82 10.38 -4.45 4.52
C SER A 82 9.03 -3.72 4.51
N TYR A 83 9.07 -2.40 4.51
CA TYR A 83 7.88 -1.56 4.46
C TYR A 83 7.12 -1.73 3.15
N ILE A 84 7.79 -1.66 2.00
CA ILE A 84 7.11 -1.76 0.70
C ILE A 84 6.55 -3.15 0.44
N ASP A 85 7.21 -4.22 0.92
CA ASP A 85 6.66 -5.57 0.83
C ASP A 85 5.35 -5.71 1.63
N SER A 86 5.27 -5.06 2.79
CA SER A 86 4.05 -5.02 3.60
C SER A 86 2.95 -4.20 2.93
N ALA A 87 3.30 -3.03 2.39
CA ALA A 87 2.36 -2.16 1.68
C ALA A 87 1.81 -2.83 0.41
N ALA A 88 2.65 -3.56 -0.34
CA ALA A 88 2.24 -4.31 -1.51
C ALA A 88 1.29 -5.46 -1.18
N ALA A 89 1.60 -6.27 -0.16
CA ALA A 89 0.72 -7.36 0.28
C ALA A 89 -0.66 -6.84 0.73
N LEU A 90 -0.67 -5.71 1.46
CA LEU A 90 -1.91 -5.05 1.86
C LEU A 90 -2.66 -4.47 0.65
N GLY A 91 -1.95 -3.87 -0.31
CA GLY A 91 -2.54 -3.34 -1.54
C GLY A 91 -3.23 -4.42 -2.38
N THR A 92 -2.65 -5.62 -2.50
CA THR A 92 -3.30 -6.76 -3.15
C THR A 92 -4.57 -7.17 -2.41
N THR A 93 -4.52 -7.25 -1.07
CA THR A 93 -5.69 -7.59 -0.25
C THR A 93 -6.82 -6.56 -0.40
N ILE A 94 -6.47 -5.27 -0.44
CA ILE A 94 -7.40 -4.18 -0.71
C ILE A 94 -8.08 -4.37 -2.07
N ASN A 95 -7.33 -4.70 -3.12
CA ASN A 95 -7.91 -4.93 -4.45
C ASN A 95 -8.89 -6.10 -4.47
N ASP A 96 -8.61 -7.16 -3.73
CA ASP A 96 -9.54 -8.29 -3.62
C ASP A 96 -10.79 -7.92 -2.82
N MET A 97 -10.66 -7.09 -1.79
CA MET A 97 -11.81 -6.54 -1.06
C MET A 97 -12.61 -5.53 -1.89
N GLU A 98 -11.95 -4.72 -2.73
CA GLU A 98 -12.62 -3.71 -3.55
C GLU A 98 -13.58 -4.36 -4.56
N LYS A 99 -13.17 -5.49 -5.17
CA LYS A 99 -14.01 -6.30 -6.06
C LYS A 99 -15.34 -6.73 -5.44
N TYR A 100 -15.42 -6.84 -4.11
CA TYR A 100 -16.68 -7.15 -3.43
C TYR A 100 -17.68 -5.99 -3.51
N TYR A 101 -17.20 -4.75 -3.52
CA TYR A 101 -18.04 -3.55 -3.50
C TYR A 101 -18.32 -2.96 -4.89
N SER A 102 -17.61 -3.39 -5.92
CA SER A 102 -17.77 -2.93 -7.31
C SER A 102 -18.68 -3.82 -8.17
N GLN A 103 -19.33 -4.82 -7.56
CA GLN A 103 -20.30 -5.73 -8.20
C GLN A 103 -21.70 -5.13 -8.35
#